data_AF-G4ZQR1-F1
#
_entry.id   AF-G4ZQR1-F1
#
_cell.length_a   1.000
_cell.length_b   1.000
_cell.length_c   1.000
_cell.angle_alpha   90.00
_cell.angle_beta   90.00
_cell.angle_gamma   90.00
#
_symmetry.space_group_name_H-M   'P 1'
#
loop_
_entity.id
_entity.type
_entity.pdbx_description
1 polymer ?
#
loop_
_entity_poly.entity_id
_entity_poly.type
_entity_poly.pdbx_seq_one_letter_code
_entity_poly.pdbx_strand_id
1 'polypeptide(L)' 'MGDADDAQFNGVERVFGESAEVKYLMCFYHVVAKVFEKTRALQPSHAKLVMTGVYDMHFSLSEAEFLTTK' A
#
# COMPACT_ATOMS: atom_id res chain seq x y z
N MET A 1 1.38 10.32 -4.00
CA MET A 1 1.28 8.85 -3.98
C MET A 1 1.11 8.36 -5.39
N GLY A 2 1.87 7.35 -5.83
CA GLY A 2 1.75 6.82 -7.19
C GLY A 2 1.53 5.31 -7.20
N ASP A 3 1.50 4.71 -8.38
CA ASP A 3 1.47 3.26 -8.51
C ASP A 3 2.82 2.63 -8.10
N ALA A 4 2.87 1.32 -7.89
CA ALA A 4 4.10 0.57 -7.66
C ALA A 4 4.87 0.34 -8.98
N ASP A 5 5.06 1.41 -9.75
CA ASP A 5 5.76 1.42 -11.03
C ASP A 5 7.03 2.28 -10.91
N ASP A 6 8.16 1.70 -11.33
CA ASP A 6 9.48 2.31 -11.27
C ASP A 6 9.53 3.63 -12.05
N ALA A 7 8.78 3.75 -13.15
CA ALA A 7 8.75 4.97 -13.94
C ALA A 7 8.21 6.18 -13.13
N GLN A 8 7.19 5.95 -12.29
CA GLN A 8 6.63 7.01 -11.44
C GLN A 8 7.57 7.37 -10.29
N PHE A 9 8.21 6.39 -9.65
CA PHE A 9 9.22 6.64 -8.62
C PHE A 9 10.40 7.43 -9.19
N ASN A 10 10.99 6.96 -10.29
CA ASN A 10 12.14 7.58 -10.94
C ASN A 10 11.82 9.00 -11.45
N GLY A 11 10.59 9.23 -11.90
CA GLY A 11 10.14 10.57 -12.31
C GLY A 11 10.11 11.55 -11.13
N VAL A 12 9.60 11.13 -9.98
CA VAL A 12 9.57 11.96 -8.77
C VAL A 12 10.98 12.20 -8.22
N GLU A 13 11.80 11.17 -8.14
CA GLU A 13 13.19 11.28 -7.67
C GLU A 13 14.00 12.23 -8.57
N ARG A 14 13.90 12.11 -9.90
CA ARG A 14 14.65 12.95 -10.83
C ARG A 14 14.31 14.44 -10.71
N VAL A 15 13.04 14.77 -10.46
CA VAL A 15 12.58 16.17 -10.43
C VAL A 15 12.76 16.79 -9.05
N PHE A 16 12.51 16.02 -7.99
CA PHE A 16 12.40 16.55 -6.64
C PHE A 16 13.50 16.07 -5.69
N GLY A 17 14.24 15.00 -6.02
CA GLY A 17 15.16 14.32 -5.11
C GLY A 17 16.33 15.19 -4.60
N GLU A 18 16.73 16.21 -5.36
CA GLU A 18 17.78 17.15 -4.96
C GLU A 18 17.22 18.48 -4.42
N SER A 19 15.95 18.78 -4.66
CA SER A 19 15.36 20.11 -4.45
C SER A 19 14.32 20.17 -3.32
N ALA A 20 13.78 19.03 -2.90
CA ALA A 20 12.79 18.94 -1.82
C ALA A 20 12.82 17.58 -1.13
N GLU A 21 12.54 17.56 0.17
CA GLU A 21 12.32 16.32 0.91
C GLU A 21 10.94 15.74 0.57
N VAL A 22 10.86 15.01 -0.55
CA VAL A 22 9.64 14.35 -1.01
C VAL A 22 9.70 12.86 -0.65
N LYS A 23 8.79 12.42 0.22
CA LYS A 23 8.57 11.00 0.47
C LYS A 23 7.59 10.43 -0.55
N TYR A 24 8.11 9.64 -1.48
CA TYR A 24 7.25 8.87 -2.37
C TYR A 24 6.55 7.75 -1.60
N LEU A 25 5.23 7.67 -1.72
CA LEU A 25 4.40 6.65 -1.07
C LEU A 25 3.58 5.94 -2.15
N MET A 26 3.42 4.63 -2.03
CA MET A 26 2.49 3.88 -2.86
C MET A 26 1.05 4.31 -2.55
N CYS A 27 0.23 4.42 -3.59
CA CYS A 27 -1.18 4.75 -3.45
C CYS A 27 -1.94 3.59 -2.82
N PHE A 28 -2.59 3.85 -1.68
CA PHE A 28 -3.38 2.85 -0.97
C PHE A 28 -4.46 2.21 -1.87
N TYR A 29 -5.11 3.01 -2.71
CA TYR A 29 -6.10 2.49 -3.67
C TYR A 29 -5.49 1.46 -4.63
N HIS A 30 -4.31 1.72 -5.19
CA HIS A 30 -3.65 0.78 -6.10
C HIS A 30 -3.27 -0.53 -5.38
N VAL A 31 -2.81 -0.43 -4.12
CA VAL A 31 -2.55 -1.61 -3.29
C VAL A 31 -3.84 -2.42 -3.09
N VAL A 32 -4.93 -1.80 -2.65
CA VAL A 32 -6.21 -2.48 -2.41
C VAL A 32 -6.78 -3.08 -3.71
N ALA A 33 -6.73 -2.34 -4.83
CA ALA A 33 -7.18 -2.83 -6.13
C ALA A 33 -6.39 -4.07 -6.57
N LYS A 34 -5.06 -4.05 -6.44
CA LYS A 34 -4.20 -5.18 -6.80
C LYS A 34 -4.44 -6.37 -5.88
N VAL A 35 -4.58 -6.16 -4.57
CA VAL A 35 -4.89 -7.22 -3.61
C VAL A 35 -6.27 -7.82 -3.89
N PHE A 36 -7.27 -6.99 -4.21
CA PHE A 36 -8.59 -7.47 -4.61
C PHE A 36 -8.50 -8.36 -5.85
N GLU A 37 -7.83 -7.91 -6.91
CA GLU A 37 -7.60 -8.70 -8.13
C GLU A 37 -7.02 -10.08 -7.83
N LYS A 38 -6.00 -10.15 -6.96
CA LYS A 38 -5.31 -11.40 -6.61
C LYS A 38 -6.13 -12.30 -5.68
N THR A 39 -6.95 -11.71 -4.81
CA THR A 39 -7.78 -12.47 -3.86
C THR A 39 -9.06 -13.04 -4.49
N ARG A 40 -9.45 -12.61 -5.70
CA ARG A 40 -10.59 -13.18 -6.45
C ARG A 40 -10.51 -14.69 -6.70
N ALA A 41 -9.31 -15.25 -6.74
CA ALA A 41 -9.10 -16.69 -6.91
C ALA A 41 -9.18 -17.48 -5.59
N LEU A 42 -9.30 -16.81 -4.45
CA LEU A 42 -9.31 -17.43 -3.14
C LEU A 42 -10.74 -17.77 -2.69
N GLN A 43 -10.82 -18.66 -1.69
CA GLN A 43 -12.07 -18.86 -0.95
C GLN A 43 -12.50 -17.55 -0.28
N PRO A 44 -13.81 -17.25 -0.18
CA PRO A 44 -14.31 -15.99 0.38
C PRO A 44 -13.77 -15.67 1.77
N SER A 45 -13.59 -16.67 2.63
CA SER A 45 -12.99 -16.50 3.97
C SER A 45 -11.54 -16.01 3.90
N HIS A 46 -10.73 -16.57 3.00
CA HIS A 46 -9.34 -16.16 2.80
C HIS A 46 -9.24 -14.78 2.15
N ALA A 47 -10.08 -14.49 1.15
CA ALA A 47 -10.14 -13.17 0.54
C ALA A 47 -10.51 -12.10 1.59
N LYS A 48 -11.52 -12.37 2.43
CA LYS A 48 -11.90 -11.50 3.54
C LYS A 48 -10.75 -11.27 4.52
N LEU A 49 -10.06 -12.33 4.93
CA LEU A 49 -8.93 -12.24 5.86
C LEU A 49 -7.83 -11.33 5.31
N VAL A 50 -7.44 -11.53 4.05
CA VAL A 50 -6.39 -10.71 3.39
C VAL A 50 -6.83 -9.26 3.28
N MET A 51 -8.06 -9.00 2.81
CA MET A 51 -8.57 -7.64 2.65
C MET A 51 -8.66 -6.91 4.00
N THR A 52 -9.20 -7.56 5.04
CA THR A 52 -9.22 -7.01 6.40
C THR A 52 -7.81 -6.73 6.91
N GLY A 53 -6.85 -7.63 6.66
CA GLY A 53 -5.45 -7.42 7.00
C GLY A 53 -4.86 -6.13 6.42
N VAL A 54 -5.12 -5.85 5.14
CA VAL A 54 -4.65 -4.62 4.47
C VAL A 54 -5.30 -3.37 5.06
N TYR A 55 -6.61 -3.41 5.35
CA TYR A 55 -7.30 -2.27 5.97
C TYR A 55 -6.82 -1.98 7.38
N ASP A 56 -6.64 -3.02 8.21
CA ASP A 56 -6.15 -2.84 9.57
C ASP A 56 -4.73 -2.23 9.58
N MET A 57 -3.88 -2.63 8.62
CA MET A 57 -2.55 -2.01 8.44
C MET A 57 -2.66 -0.52 8.08
N HIS A 58 -3.62 -0.15 7.23
CA HIS A 58 -3.81 1.24 6.80
C HIS A 58 -4.38 2.15 7.88
N PHE A 59 -5.26 1.61 8.73
CA PHE A 59 -5.92 2.37 9.79
C PHE A 59 -5.18 2.36 11.13
N SER A 60 -4.10 1.58 11.26
CA SER A 60 -3.21 1.67 12.41
C SER A 60 -2.45 3.00 12.40
N LEU A 61 -2.32 3.66 13.55
CA LEU A 61 -1.55 4.90 13.71
C LEU A 61 -0.04 4.67 13.56
N SER A 62 0.41 3.45 13.82
CA SER A 62 1.82 3.06 13.70
C SER A 62 1.97 1.56 13.45
N GLU A 63 3.17 1.17 13.01
CA GLU A 63 3.57 -0.23 12.92
C GLU A 63 3.48 -0.93 14.29
N ALA A 64 3.87 -0.25 15.37
CA ALA A 64 3.79 -0.80 16.73
C ALA A 64 2.35 -1.10 17.15
N GLU A 65 1.39 -0.23 16.82
CA GLU A 65 -0.03 -0.46 17.07
C GLU A 65 -0.55 -1.65 16.24
N PHE A 66 -0.17 -1.70 14.96
CA PHE A 66 -0.55 -2.80 14.08
C PHE A 66 -0.08 -4.16 14.64
N LEU A 67 1.15 -4.24 15.16
CA LEU A 67 1.71 -5.48 15.70
C LEU A 67 1.12 -5.91 17.05
N THR A 68 0.49 -4.99 17.79
CA THR A 68 -0.07 -5.27 19.13
C THR A 68 -1.57 -5.57 19.11
N THR A 69 -2.27 -5.23 18.02
CA THR A 69 -3.73 -5.38 17.86
C THR A 69 -4.13 -6.60 17.01
N LYS A 70 -3.17 -7.44 16.64
CA LYS A 70 -3.32 -8.57 15.70
C LYS A 70 -3.07 -9.92 16.34
#